data_AF-A0A2E6GYV7-F1
#
_entry.id   AF-A0A2E6GYV7-F1
#
_cell.length_a   1.000
_cell.length_b   1.000
_cell.length_c   1.000
_cell.angle_alpha   90.00
_cell.angle_beta   90.00
_cell.angle_gamma   90.00
#
_symmetry.space_group_name_H-M   'P 1'
#
loop_
_entity.id
_entity.type
_entity.pdbx_description
1 polymer ?
#
loop_
_entity_poly.entity_id
_entity_poly.type
_entity_poly.pdbx_seq_one_letter_code
_entity_poly.pdbx_strand_id
1 'polypeptide(L)'
;MKTLLLSLFFVCTTANANLFLPACYNYSSGTDAVSYSYQSCVNNNFRAIDRATRGNTFFQYCSNLGNQVSYFFISCIQNNFREVERSLSDRNLFLQRCSNFRPDTLDFSFTSCVNSNWRSVERAFRN
;
A
#
# COMPACT_ATOMS: atom_id res chain seq x y z
N MET A 1 -55.41 17.18 -15.17
CA MET A 1 -54.42 16.08 -15.20
C MET A 1 -53.16 16.58 -14.51
N LYS A 2 -52.86 16.10 -13.30
CA LYS A 2 -51.67 16.51 -12.51
C LYS A 2 -50.59 15.44 -12.68
N THR A 3 -49.53 15.77 -13.40
CA THR A 3 -48.34 14.93 -13.58
C THR A 3 -47.49 14.99 -12.30
N LEU A 4 -47.44 13.87 -11.56
CA LEU A 4 -46.50 13.70 -10.46
C LEU A 4 -45.11 13.37 -11.05
N LEU A 5 -44.16 14.28 -10.88
CA LEU A 5 -42.74 14.03 -11.12
C LEU A 5 -42.16 13.29 -9.91
N LEU A 6 -41.88 12.00 -10.07
CA LEU A 6 -41.05 11.23 -9.12
C LEU A 6 -39.57 11.56 -9.38
N SER A 7 -38.98 12.39 -8.54
CA SER A 7 -37.54 12.59 -8.47
C SER A 7 -36.90 11.43 -7.70
N LEU A 8 -36.21 10.54 -8.43
CA LEU A 8 -35.39 9.48 -7.86
C LEU A 8 -34.12 10.10 -7.24
N PHE A 9 -34.10 10.29 -5.92
CA PHE A 9 -32.87 10.61 -5.21
C PHE A 9 -32.03 9.35 -5.09
N PHE A 10 -31.01 9.23 -5.95
CA PHE A 10 -29.98 8.21 -5.83
C PHE A 10 -29.06 8.61 -4.67
N VAL A 11 -29.37 8.13 -3.46
CA VAL A 11 -28.50 8.28 -2.30
C VAL A 11 -27.31 7.36 -2.52
N CYS A 12 -26.23 7.91 -3.06
CA CYS A 12 -24.94 7.24 -3.14
C CYS A 12 -24.39 7.14 -1.71
N THR A 13 -24.65 6.03 -1.02
CA THR A 13 -24.02 5.76 0.27
C THR A 13 -22.54 5.53 0.02
N THR A 14 -21.70 6.50 0.38
CA THR A 14 -20.25 6.31 0.47
C THR A 14 -20.01 5.30 1.60
N ALA A 15 -19.86 4.03 1.23
CA ALA A 15 -19.35 3.03 2.16
C ALA A 15 -17.93 3.47 2.54
N ASN A 16 -17.77 4.04 3.73
CA ASN A 16 -16.47 4.29 4.33
C ASN A 16 -15.79 2.93 4.54
N ALA A 17 -15.01 2.51 3.55
CA ALA A 17 -14.20 1.32 3.67
C ALA A 17 -13.09 1.63 4.69
N ASN A 18 -13.28 1.20 5.93
CA ASN A 18 -12.23 1.25 6.95
C ASN A 18 -11.11 0.28 6.56
N LEU A 19 -10.22 0.75 5.68
CA LEU A 19 -9.01 0.03 5.32
C LEU A 19 -8.01 0.11 6.47
N PHE A 20 -7.57 -1.06 6.94
CA PHE A 20 -6.50 -1.20 7.92
C PHE A 20 -5.27 -1.82 7.24
N LEU A 21 -4.14 -1.12 7.34
CA LEU A 21 -2.85 -1.50 6.78
C LEU A 21 -1.84 -1.58 7.93
N PRO A 22 -1.61 -2.78 8.51
CA PRO A 22 -0.70 -2.94 9.63
C PRO A 22 0.71 -2.44 9.29
N ALA A 23 1.39 -1.91 10.30
CA ALA A 23 2.81 -1.61 10.17
C ALA A 23 3.62 -2.91 10.00
N CYS A 24 4.57 -2.89 9.07
CA CYS A 24 5.45 -4.00 8.78
C CYS A 24 6.80 -3.79 9.46
N TYR A 25 7.30 -4.85 10.11
CA TYR A 25 8.56 -4.83 10.84
C TYR A 25 9.49 -5.92 10.30
N ASN A 26 10.75 -5.56 10.09
CA ASN A 26 11.76 -6.50 9.63
C ASN A 26 12.44 -7.15 10.84
N TYR A 27 12.00 -8.37 11.17
CA TYR A 27 12.64 -9.19 12.20
C TYR A 27 13.56 -10.20 11.52
N SER A 28 14.49 -9.71 10.69
CA SER A 28 15.45 -10.62 10.07
C SER A 28 16.30 -11.27 11.14
N SER A 29 16.43 -12.59 11.06
CA SER A 29 17.27 -13.40 11.94
C SER A 29 18.09 -14.35 11.07
N GLY A 30 19.35 -14.56 11.44
CA GLY A 30 20.25 -15.38 10.64
C GLY A 30 20.78 -14.64 9.41
N THR A 31 20.81 -15.32 8.26
CA THR A 31 21.51 -14.88 7.05
C THR A 31 20.70 -13.97 6.13
N ASP A 32 19.39 -13.83 6.35
CA ASP A 32 18.52 -13.11 5.42
C ASP A 32 18.46 -11.62 5.76
N ALA A 33 18.71 -10.73 4.81
CA ALA A 33 18.54 -9.28 5.04
C ALA A 33 17.07 -8.85 5.24
N VAL A 34 16.13 -9.60 4.66
CA VAL A 34 14.70 -9.29 4.67
C VAL A 34 13.89 -10.50 5.12
N SER A 35 13.31 -10.41 6.31
CA SER A 35 12.45 -11.47 6.87
C SER A 35 11.24 -11.78 5.98
N TYR A 36 10.86 -13.05 5.91
CA TYR A 36 9.64 -13.49 5.22
C TYR A 36 8.38 -12.78 5.76
N SER A 37 8.32 -12.55 7.07
CA SER A 37 7.21 -11.83 7.72
C SER A 37 7.07 -10.40 7.20
N TYR A 38 8.18 -9.69 6.98
CA TYR A 38 8.16 -8.35 6.40
C TYR A 38 7.63 -8.37 4.97
N GLN A 39 8.15 -9.28 4.13
CA GLN A 39 7.70 -9.44 2.74
C GLN A 39 6.20 -9.76 2.68
N SER A 40 5.75 -10.70 3.52
CA SER A 40 4.33 -11.09 3.58
C SER A 40 3.43 -9.93 4.01
N CYS A 41 3.81 -9.19 5.06
CA CYS A 41 3.08 -8.00 5.52
C CYS A 41 2.93 -6.96 4.41
N VAL A 42 4.03 -6.60 3.74
CA VAL A 42 4.02 -5.61 2.65
C VAL A 42 3.10 -6.04 1.50
N ASN A 43 3.21 -7.29 1.06
CA ASN A 43 2.37 -7.81 -0.02
C ASN A 43 0.89 -7.90 0.39
N ASN A 44 0.59 -8.24 1.64
CA ASN A 44 -0.78 -8.28 2.13
C ASN A 44 -1.40 -6.89 2.23
N ASN A 45 -0.63 -5.86 2.57
CA ASN A 45 -1.09 -4.47 2.54
C ASN A 45 -1.46 -4.04 1.12
N PHE A 46 -0.61 -4.31 0.12
CA PHE A 46 -0.96 -4.03 -1.27
C PHE A 46 -2.20 -4.79 -1.73
N ARG A 47 -2.34 -6.07 -1.39
CA ARG A 47 -3.57 -6.86 -1.66
C ARG A 47 -4.81 -6.31 -0.95
N ALA A 48 -4.65 -5.72 0.24
CA ALA A 48 -5.75 -5.06 0.93
C ALA A 48 -6.18 -3.79 0.20
N ILE A 49 -5.22 -3.01 -0.31
CA ILE A 49 -5.50 -1.84 -1.15
C ILE A 49 -6.20 -2.26 -2.44
N ASP A 50 -5.74 -3.30 -3.13
CA ASP A 50 -6.35 -3.78 -4.38
C ASP A 50 -7.83 -4.17 -4.17
N ARG A 51 -8.11 -4.89 -3.09
CA ARG A 51 -9.50 -5.20 -2.70
C ARG A 51 -10.31 -3.95 -2.40
N ALA A 52 -9.72 -2.95 -1.75
CA ALA A 52 -10.38 -1.68 -1.43
C ALA A 52 -10.65 -0.81 -2.67
N THR A 53 -9.79 -0.91 -3.70
CA THR A 53 -9.99 -0.26 -5.02
C THR A 53 -10.79 -1.14 -6.00
N ARG A 54 -11.45 -2.20 -5.50
CA ARG A 54 -12.30 -3.12 -6.26
C ARG A 54 -11.58 -3.83 -7.42
N GLY A 55 -10.30 -4.17 -7.25
CA GLY A 55 -9.55 -4.92 -8.25
C GLY A 55 -9.04 -4.08 -9.42
N ASN A 56 -9.17 -2.75 -9.35
CA ASN A 56 -8.80 -1.87 -10.47
C ASN A 56 -7.29 -1.57 -10.51
N THR A 57 -6.47 -2.26 -9.71
CA THR A 57 -5.03 -1.98 -9.62
C THR A 57 -4.25 -3.27 -9.44
N PHE A 58 -3.34 -3.56 -10.36
CA PHE A 58 -2.46 -4.72 -10.24
C PHE A 58 -1.19 -4.34 -9.48
N PHE A 59 -0.99 -4.92 -8.29
CA PHE A 59 0.26 -4.79 -7.54
C PHE A 59 1.15 -6.02 -7.74
N GLN A 60 2.42 -5.77 -8.01
CA GLN A 60 3.43 -6.82 -8.14
C GLN A 60 3.70 -7.47 -6.79
N TYR A 61 3.96 -8.78 -6.78
CA TYR A 61 4.43 -9.46 -5.58
C TYR A 61 5.92 -9.14 -5.34
N CYS A 62 6.22 -8.45 -4.24
CA CYS A 62 7.57 -8.05 -3.89
C CYS A 62 8.27 -9.13 -3.07
N SER A 63 9.25 -9.78 -3.68
CA SER A 63 10.08 -10.83 -3.09
C SER A 63 11.53 -10.36 -2.98
N ASN A 64 12.17 -10.62 -1.85
CA ASN A 64 13.61 -10.46 -1.69
C ASN A 64 14.27 -11.84 -1.85
N LEU A 65 15.01 -12.01 -2.94
CA LEU A 65 15.77 -13.23 -3.20
C LEU A 65 17.23 -13.05 -2.80
N GLY A 66 17.78 -14.02 -2.07
CA GLY A 66 19.14 -14.00 -1.56
C GLY A 66 19.26 -13.41 -0.15
N ASN A 67 20.50 -13.35 0.33
CA ASN A 67 20.86 -12.94 1.68
C ASN A 67 21.01 -11.42 1.85
N GLN A 68 20.92 -10.65 0.76
CA GLN A 68 21.03 -9.19 0.75
C GLN A 68 19.71 -8.53 0.38
N VAL A 69 19.55 -7.25 0.74
CA VAL A 69 18.46 -6.42 0.25
C VAL A 69 18.63 -6.19 -1.24
N SER A 70 17.83 -6.89 -2.03
CA SER A 70 17.85 -6.78 -3.48
C SER A 70 17.28 -5.45 -3.96
N TYR A 71 17.90 -4.87 -4.99
CA TYR A 71 17.36 -3.70 -5.67
C TYR A 71 15.95 -3.95 -6.22
N PHE A 72 15.68 -5.16 -6.69
CA PHE A 72 14.37 -5.57 -7.20
C PHE A 72 13.29 -5.47 -6.13
N PHE A 73 13.57 -5.93 -4.90
CA PHE A 73 12.63 -5.83 -3.79
C PHE A 73 12.27 -4.38 -3.47
N ILE A 74 13.27 -3.52 -3.34
CA ILE A 74 13.07 -2.08 -3.08
C ILE A 74 12.27 -1.44 -4.22
N SER A 75 12.65 -1.69 -5.46
CA SER A 75 11.99 -1.11 -6.64
C SER A 75 10.55 -1.59 -6.81
N CYS A 76 10.26 -2.86 -6.52
CA CYS A 76 8.90 -3.40 -6.52
C CYS A 76 7.99 -2.63 -5.55
N ILE A 77 8.45 -2.42 -4.32
CA ILE A 77 7.68 -1.66 -3.31
C ILE A 77 7.43 -0.22 -3.79
N GLN A 78 8.46 0.43 -4.34
CA GLN A 78 8.32 1.79 -4.88
C GLN A 78 7.35 1.86 -6.06
N ASN A 79 7.40 0.89 -6.97
CA ASN A 79 6.49 0.83 -8.12
C ASN A 79 5.05 0.60 -7.67
N ASN A 80 4.80 -0.33 -6.76
CA ASN A 80 3.46 -0.54 -6.22
C ASN A 80 2.92 0.71 -5.53
N PHE A 81 3.73 1.45 -4.76
CA PHE A 81 3.29 2.73 -4.20
C PHE A 81 2.93 3.78 -5.25
N ARG A 82 3.67 3.85 -6.36
CA ARG A 82 3.29 4.72 -7.49
C ARG A 82 1.97 4.30 -8.11
N GLU A 83 1.70 3.00 -8.22
CA GLU A 83 0.39 2.53 -8.66
C GLU A 83 -0.71 2.88 -7.66
N VAL A 84 -0.43 2.86 -6.35
CA VAL A 84 -1.37 3.35 -5.33
C VAL A 84 -1.68 4.83 -5.54
N GLU A 85 -0.67 5.69 -5.73
CA GLU A 85 -0.87 7.12 -6.02
C GLU A 85 -1.73 7.34 -7.26
N ARG A 86 -1.51 6.57 -8.33
CA ARG A 86 -2.33 6.64 -9.55
C ARG A 86 -3.77 6.22 -9.29
N SER A 87 -3.95 5.10 -8.58
CA SER A 87 -5.27 4.55 -8.27
C SER A 87 -6.11 5.44 -7.35
N LEU A 88 -5.47 6.29 -6.55
CA LEU A 88 -6.09 7.23 -5.62
C LEU A 88 -5.80 8.69 -6.00
N SER A 89 -5.59 8.95 -7.28
CA SER A 89 -5.21 10.28 -7.79
C SER A 89 -6.27 11.36 -7.53
N ASP A 90 -7.54 10.97 -7.45
CA ASP A 90 -8.66 11.82 -7.04
C ASP A 90 -8.60 12.27 -5.57
N ARG A 91 -7.79 11.60 -4.75
CA ARG A 91 -7.67 11.86 -3.30
C ARG A 91 -6.48 12.75 -2.93
N ASN A 92 -5.77 13.33 -3.90
CA ASN A 92 -4.56 14.14 -3.69
C ASN A 92 -3.51 13.45 -2.80
N LEU A 93 -3.36 12.13 -2.93
CA LEU A 93 -2.41 11.35 -2.16
C LEU A 93 -1.00 11.45 -2.77
N PHE A 94 -0.04 11.86 -1.93
CA PHE A 94 1.38 11.83 -2.26
C PHE A 94 2.13 10.93 -1.28
N LEU A 95 2.82 9.93 -1.80
CA LEU A 95 3.56 8.93 -1.06
C LEU A 95 5.06 9.20 -1.15
N GLN A 96 5.76 8.91 -0.06
CA GLN A 96 7.19 9.13 0.03
C GLN A 96 7.94 8.07 -0.76
N ARG A 97 9.00 8.48 -1.47
CA ARG A 97 9.96 7.55 -2.04
C ARG A 97 10.87 7.03 -0.95
N CYS A 98 10.84 5.72 -0.70
CA CYS A 98 11.65 5.09 0.34
C CYS A 98 12.94 4.53 -0.24
N SER A 99 14.05 4.82 0.44
CA SER A 99 15.39 4.39 0.06
C SER A 99 16.00 3.52 1.15
N ASN A 100 16.74 2.51 0.71
CA ASN A 100 17.53 1.64 1.56
C ASN A 100 18.98 1.72 1.09
N PHE A 101 19.91 1.94 2.01
CA PHE A 101 21.32 2.19 1.74
C PHE A 101 22.21 1.01 2.19
N ARG A 102 21.70 0.15 3.06
CA ARG A 102 22.42 -1.03 3.57
C ARG A 102 22.09 -2.30 2.80
N PRO A 103 23.06 -3.03 2.24
CA PRO A 103 22.77 -4.26 1.50
C PRO A 103 22.47 -5.45 2.42
N ASP A 104 22.90 -5.41 3.68
CA ASP A 104 22.83 -6.51 4.64
C ASP A 104 21.55 -6.52 5.48
N THR A 105 20.79 -5.42 5.49
CA THR A 105 19.52 -5.32 6.23
C THR A 105 18.67 -4.18 5.71
N LEU A 106 17.36 -4.23 6.00
CA LEU A 106 16.51 -3.06 5.80
C LEU A 106 16.81 -1.98 6.85
N ASP A 107 17.13 -0.79 6.37
CA ASP A 107 17.27 0.38 7.20
C ASP A 107 15.97 0.68 7.97
N PHE A 108 16.13 1.11 9.21
CA PHE A 108 15.00 1.61 10.00
C PHE A 108 14.28 2.77 9.29
N SER A 109 15.02 3.63 8.58
CA SER A 109 14.44 4.71 7.77
C SER A 109 13.60 4.19 6.61
N PHE A 110 14.03 3.12 5.94
CA PHE A 110 13.25 2.48 4.88
C PHE A 110 11.94 1.93 5.42
N THR A 111 12.01 1.11 6.47
CA THR A 111 10.81 0.49 7.08
C THR A 111 9.85 1.55 7.63
N SER A 112 10.38 2.60 8.26
CA SER A 112 9.59 3.73 8.75
C SER A 112 8.89 4.51 7.63
N CYS A 113 9.59 4.74 6.51
CA CYS A 113 9.00 5.38 5.33
C CYS A 113 7.86 4.54 4.74
N VAL A 114 8.06 3.23 4.56
CA VAL A 114 7.02 2.32 4.07
C VAL A 114 5.79 2.35 4.99
N ASN A 115 6.01 2.32 6.31
CA ASN A 115 4.92 2.41 7.30
C ASN A 115 4.25 3.80 7.34
N SER A 116 4.98 4.87 7.05
CA SER A 116 4.42 6.21 6.88
C SER A 116 3.46 6.24 5.69
N ASN A 117 3.85 5.65 4.55
CA ASN A 117 3.00 5.55 3.37
C ASN A 117 1.72 4.74 3.66
N TRP A 118 1.79 3.62 4.39
CA TRP A 118 0.57 2.89 4.80
C TRP A 118 -0.42 3.78 5.55
N ARG A 119 0.06 4.55 6.53
CA ARG A 119 -0.80 5.46 7.29
C ARG A 119 -1.38 6.56 6.41
N SER A 120 -0.63 7.05 5.42
CA SER A 120 -1.13 8.02 4.44
C SER A 120 -2.24 7.43 3.57
N VAL A 121 -2.09 6.18 3.12
CA VAL A 121 -3.12 5.47 2.37
C VAL A 121 -4.37 5.25 3.23
N GLU A 122 -4.23 4.77 4.47
CA GLU A 122 -5.37 4.61 5.39
C GLU A 122 -6.14 5.93 5.57
N ARG A 123 -5.43 7.06 5.76
CA ARG A 123 -6.06 8.39 5.86
C ARG A 123 -6.80 8.76 4.59
N ALA A 124 -6.21 8.46 3.43
CA ALA A 124 -6.86 8.71 2.15
C ALA A 124 -8.17 7.92 1.99
N PHE A 125 -8.29 6.70 2.53
CA PHE A 125 -9.53 5.91 2.49
C PHE A 125 -10.60 6.35 3.51
N ARG A 126 -10.23 7.08 4.56
CA ARG A 126 -11.15 7.58 5.60
C ARG A 126 -11.80 8.92 5.25
N ASN A 127 -11.12 9.70 4.40
CA ASN A 127 -11.57 11.01 3.92
C ASN A 127 -12.19 10.88 2.53
#